data_AF-A0A3D4TLA8-F1
#
_entry.id   AF-A0A3D4TLA8-F1
#
_cell.length_a   1.000
_cell.length_b   1.000
_cell.length_c   1.000
_cell.angle_alpha   90.00
_cell.angle_beta   90.00
_cell.angle_gamma   90.00
#
_symmetry.space_group_name_H-M   'P 1'
#
loop_
_entity.id
_entity.type
_entity.pdbx_description
1 polymer ?
#
loop_
_entity_poly.entity_id
_entity_poly.type
_entity_poly.pdbx_seq_one_letter_code
_entity_poly.pdbx_strand_id
1 'polypeptide(L)'
;MNRNSSHVPDDTIACEAMDWFLRNRESVLGEAERHAFLDWMKRSPEHVRAYLQVLALHRQVGEALQSPLADEAPVPPRQAAAKVVPLFGRVQAPRRRRARGWAVAA
;
A
#
# COMPACT_ATOMS: atom_id res chain seq x y z
N MET A 1 0.80 -25.91 20.92
CA MET A 1 1.75 -25.58 22.01
C MET A 1 2.74 -24.52 21.52
N ASN A 2 2.84 -23.44 22.29
CA ASN A 2 3.65 -22.20 22.22
C ASN A 2 4.81 -22.08 21.20
N ARG A 3 4.72 -21.03 20.35
CA ARG A 3 5.82 -20.45 19.55
C ARG A 3 6.36 -19.13 20.15
N ASN A 4 6.05 -18.81 21.41
CA ASN A 4 6.22 -17.44 21.95
C ASN A 4 7.57 -17.15 22.62
N SER A 5 8.53 -18.09 22.63
CA SER A 5 9.77 -17.94 23.42
C SER A 5 11.04 -17.57 22.63
N SER A 6 10.96 -17.42 21.30
CA SER A 6 12.15 -17.12 20.46
C SER A 6 12.24 -15.69 19.94
N HIS A 7 11.22 -14.85 20.11
CA HIS A 7 11.16 -13.52 19.47
C HIS A 7 11.76 -12.39 20.32
N VAL A 8 11.79 -12.55 21.64
CA VAL A 8 12.25 -11.52 22.61
C VAL A 8 13.71 -11.06 22.40
N PRO A 9 14.70 -11.94 22.17
CA PRO A 9 16.08 -11.47 21.93
C PRO A 9 16.22 -10.74 20.59
N ASP A 10 15.50 -11.18 19.55
CA ASP A 10 15.50 -10.53 18.25
C ASP A 10 14.84 -9.14 18.32
N ASP A 11 13.76 -9.00 19.09
CA ASP A 11 13.10 -7.71 19.34
C ASP A 11 14.03 -6.71 20.04
N THR A 12 14.89 -7.19 20.94
CA THR A 12 15.85 -6.33 21.65
C THR A 12 16.90 -5.78 20.69
N ILE A 13 17.50 -6.64 19.86
CA ILE A 13 18.50 -6.24 18.87
C ILE A 13 17.88 -5.30 17.81
N ALA A 14 16.62 -5.54 17.42
CA ALA A 14 15.90 -4.69 16.48
C ALA A 14 15.67 -3.27 17.04
N CYS A 15 15.26 -3.15 18.31
CA CYS A 15 15.13 -1.86 18.99
C CYS A 15 16.47 -1.11 19.07
N GLU A 16 17.54 -1.79 19.48
CA GLU A 16 18.88 -1.19 19.54
C GLU A 16 19.37 -0.73 18.15
N ALA A 17 19.09 -1.51 17.09
CA ALA A 17 19.41 -1.14 15.72
C ALA A 17 18.68 0.14 15.27
N MET A 18 17.41 0.29 15.65
CA MET A 18 16.62 1.49 15.38
C MET A 18 17.22 2.72 16.08
N ASP A 19 17.58 2.58 17.36
CA ASP A 19 18.20 3.65 18.14
C ASP A 19 19.52 4.11 17.52
N TRP A 20 20.38 3.16 17.14
CA TRP A 20 21.64 3.47 16.46
C TRP A 20 21.42 4.13 15.09
N PHE A 21 20.39 3.69 14.34
CA PHE A 21 20.03 4.31 13.07
C PHE A 21 19.64 5.78 13.24
N LEU A 22 18.78 6.10 14.21
CA LEU A 22 18.35 7.47 14.49
C LEU A 22 19.52 8.36 14.91
N ARG A 23 20.33 7.91 15.88
CA ARG A 23 21.51 8.66 16.34
C ARG A 23 22.48 9.00 15.21
N ASN A 24 22.73 8.05 14.31
CA ASN A 24 23.64 8.25 13.16
C ASN A 24 23.08 9.19 12.09
N ARG A 25 21.76 9.45 12.09
CA ARG A 25 21.08 10.34 11.12
C ARG A 25 20.87 11.75 11.65
N GLU A 26 20.57 11.89 12.94
CA GLU A 26 20.28 13.19 13.57
C GLU A 26 21.53 14.06 13.71
N SER A 27 22.70 13.44 13.92
CA SER A 27 23.94 14.18 14.09
C SER A 27 25.17 13.36 13.71
N VAL A 28 26.30 14.05 13.54
CA VAL A 28 27.59 13.38 13.40
C VAL A 28 27.94 12.75 14.75
N LEU A 29 27.97 11.42 14.81
CA LEU A 29 28.38 10.69 16.01
C LEU A 29 29.76 11.18 16.48
N GLY A 30 29.84 11.52 17.77
CA GLY A 30 31.11 11.84 18.42
C GLY A 30 32.04 10.61 18.51
N GLU A 31 33.29 10.81 18.88
CA GLU A 31 34.28 9.72 18.92
C GLU A 31 33.85 8.57 19.85
N ALA A 32 33.35 8.88 21.05
CA ALA A 32 32.87 7.88 22.01
C ALA A 32 31.66 7.09 21.47
N GLU A 33 30.73 7.76 20.79
CA GLU A 33 29.54 7.14 20.23
C GLU A 33 29.86 6.24 19.04
N ARG A 34 30.83 6.65 18.20
CA ARG A 34 31.35 5.82 17.12
C ARG A 34 31.96 4.53 17.65
N HIS A 35 32.76 4.62 18.71
CA HIS A 35 33.33 3.42 19.35
C HIS A 35 32.23 2.52 19.92
N ALA A 36 31.26 3.08 20.64
CA ALA A 36 30.13 2.33 21.18
C ALA A 36 29.28 1.66 20.07
N PHE A 37 29.07 2.32 18.94
CA PHE A 37 28.39 1.75 17.77
C PHE A 37 29.18 0.60 17.14
N LEU A 38 30.49 0.77 16.95
CA LEU A 38 31.37 -0.28 16.44
C LEU A 38 31.43 -1.49 17.38
N ASP A 39 31.50 -1.25 18.68
CA ASP A 39 31.51 -2.30 19.69
C ASP A 39 30.18 -3.06 19.69
N TRP A 40 29.05 -2.36 19.59
CA TRP A 40 27.74 -2.96 19.43
C TRP A 40 27.65 -3.84 18.17
N MET A 41 28.12 -3.35 17.02
CA MET A 41 28.13 -4.14 15.78
C MET A 41 29.00 -5.41 15.87
N LYS A 42 30.10 -5.36 16.62
CA LYS A 42 31.03 -6.50 16.78
C LYS A 42 30.54 -7.56 17.76
N ARG A 43 29.48 -7.31 18.54
CA ARG A 43 28.96 -8.26 19.54
C ARG A 43 28.52 -9.58 18.91
N SER A 44 27.85 -9.51 17.76
CA SER A 44 27.33 -10.70 17.07
C SER A 44 26.93 -10.36 15.64
N PRO A 45 27.00 -11.30 14.67
CA PRO A 45 26.53 -11.04 13.30
C PRO A 45 25.04 -10.64 13.21
N GLU A 46 24.21 -11.04 14.18
CA GLU A 46 22.80 -10.63 14.30
C GLU A 46 22.63 -9.11 14.41
N HIS A 47 23.56 -8.41 15.11
CA HIS A 47 23.49 -6.96 15.28
C HIS A 47 23.72 -6.24 13.94
N VAL A 48 24.68 -6.73 13.15
CA VAL A 48 24.92 -6.23 11.78
C VAL A 48 23.70 -6.48 10.89
N ARG A 49 23.11 -7.69 10.93
CA ARG A 49 21.91 -8.01 10.14
C ARG A 49 20.75 -7.10 10.50
N ALA A 50 20.48 -6.88 11.79
CA ALA A 50 19.42 -6.00 12.26
C ALA A 50 19.63 -4.55 11.77
N TYR A 51 20.85 -4.03 11.87
CA TYR A 51 21.16 -2.68 11.38
C TYR A 51 20.96 -2.54 9.86
N LEU A 52 21.41 -3.53 9.09
CA LEU A 52 21.19 -3.56 7.63
C LEU A 52 19.71 -3.66 7.26
N GLN A 53 18.90 -4.39 8.03
CA GLN A 53 17.45 -4.46 7.84
C GLN A 53 16.79 -3.09 8.03
N VAL A 54 17.19 -2.32 9.06
CA VAL A 54 16.68 -0.96 9.28
C VAL A 54 17.04 -0.04 8.11
N LEU A 55 18.28 -0.12 7.59
CA LEU A 55 18.70 0.66 6.41
C LEU A 55 17.89 0.30 5.15
N ALA A 56 17.67 -1.01 4.92
CA ALA A 56 16.88 -1.48 3.80
C ALA A 56 15.43 -1.00 3.89
N LEU A 57 14.81 -1.11 5.08
CA LEU A 57 13.45 -0.64 5.33
C LEU A 57 13.32 0.87 5.08
N HIS A 58 14.25 1.67 5.61
CA HIS A 58 14.26 3.11 5.37
C HIS A 58 14.34 3.45 3.87
N ARG A 59 15.18 2.74 3.12
CA ARG A 59 15.28 2.91 1.66
C ARG A 59 13.97 2.53 0.97
N GLN A 60 13.38 1.37 1.29
CA GLN A 60 12.13 0.91 0.71
C GLN A 60 10.98 1.89 0.95
N VAL A 61 10.87 2.43 2.15
CA VAL A 61 9.86 3.45 2.48
C VAL A 61 10.11 4.73 1.68
N GLY A 62 11.37 5.18 1.59
CA GLY A 62 11.74 6.34 0.77
C GLY A 62 11.38 6.16 -0.72
N GLU A 63 11.70 4.99 -1.29
CA GLU A 63 11.35 4.64 -2.67
C GLU A 63 9.83 4.57 -2.86
N ALA A 64 9.09 3.98 -1.92
CA ALA A 64 7.63 3.89 -1.99
C ALA A 64 6.95 5.27 -1.93
N LEU A 65 7.49 6.21 -1.15
CA LEU A 65 6.97 7.59 -1.07
C LEU A 65 7.31 8.43 -2.32
N GLN A 66 8.40 8.09 -3.03
CA GLN A 66 8.79 8.74 -4.28
C GLN A 66 8.15 8.10 -5.52
N SER A 67 7.69 6.85 -5.41
CA SER A 67 6.87 6.24 -6.44
C SER A 67 5.65 7.14 -6.66
N PRO A 68 5.32 7.50 -7.91
CA PRO A 68 4.00 8.02 -8.16
C PRO A 68 3.03 7.00 -7.58
N LEU A 69 2.19 7.44 -6.63
CA LEU A 69 0.93 6.73 -6.38
C LEU A 69 0.38 6.44 -7.77
N ALA A 70 -0.01 5.18 -8.03
CA ALA A 70 -0.68 4.85 -9.27
C ALA A 70 -1.95 5.70 -9.33
N ASP A 71 -1.79 6.88 -9.91
CA ASP A 71 -2.81 7.87 -10.11
C ASP A 71 -3.74 7.20 -11.11
N GLU A 72 -4.95 6.93 -10.66
CA GLU A 72 -6.00 6.27 -11.42
C GLU A 72 -5.64 4.84 -11.86
N ALA A 73 -5.97 3.85 -11.01
CA ALA A 73 -6.45 2.60 -11.57
C ALA A 73 -7.49 2.97 -12.64
N PRO A 74 -7.33 2.57 -13.92
CA PRO A 74 -8.19 3.04 -14.98
C PRO A 74 -9.62 2.73 -14.59
N VAL A 75 -10.40 3.76 -14.25
CA VAL A 75 -11.83 3.62 -14.02
C VAL A 75 -12.35 2.91 -15.27
N PRO A 76 -12.85 1.67 -15.15
CA PRO A 76 -13.32 0.97 -16.33
C PRO A 76 -14.38 1.87 -16.97
N PRO A 77 -14.36 2.06 -18.30
CA PRO A 77 -15.34 2.91 -18.96
C PRO A 77 -16.71 2.49 -18.47
N ARG A 78 -17.44 3.44 -17.87
CA ARG A 78 -18.76 3.22 -17.30
C ARG A 78 -19.57 2.45 -18.32
N GLN A 79 -19.79 1.16 -18.07
CA GLN A 79 -20.40 0.26 -19.03
C GLN A 79 -21.66 0.93 -19.56
N ALA A 80 -21.69 1.20 -20.87
CA ALA A 80 -22.79 1.86 -21.52
C ALA A 80 -24.07 1.06 -21.22
N ALA A 81 -24.98 1.72 -20.49
CA ALA A 81 -26.35 1.30 -20.22
C ALA A 81 -26.56 -0.22 -20.21
N ALA A 82 -26.08 -0.90 -19.15
CA ALA A 82 -26.60 -2.22 -18.83
C ALA A 82 -28.14 -2.14 -18.80
N LYS A 83 -28.81 -3.03 -19.53
CA LYS A 83 -30.27 -3.05 -19.67
C LYS A 83 -30.90 -3.46 -18.34
N VAL A 84 -31.06 -2.50 -17.44
CA VAL A 84 -31.73 -2.71 -16.16
C VAL A 84 -33.22 -2.89 -16.41
N VAL A 85 -33.72 -4.11 -16.24
CA VAL A 85 -35.16 -4.39 -16.21
C VAL A 85 -35.61 -4.29 -14.75
N PRO A 86 -36.47 -3.35 -14.37
CA PRO A 86 -36.99 -3.27 -13.02
C PRO A 86 -37.82 -4.51 -12.68
N LEU A 87 -37.44 -5.25 -11.65
CA LEU A 87 -38.17 -6.44 -11.18
C LEU A 87 -39.55 -6.11 -10.57
N PHE A 88 -39.77 -4.85 -10.18
CA PHE A 88 -40.99 -4.41 -9.46
C PHE A 88 -41.66 -3.16 -10.07
N GLY A 89 -41.54 -2.94 -11.38
CA GLY A 89 -42.23 -1.86 -12.08
C GLY A 89 -43.54 -2.33 -12.73
N ARG A 90 -44.65 -1.59 -12.53
CA ARG A 90 -45.88 -1.78 -13.32
C ARG A 90 -45.55 -1.58 -14.80
N VAL A 91 -45.69 -2.64 -15.60
CA VAL A 91 -45.55 -2.60 -17.06
C VAL A 91 -46.67 -1.70 -17.62
N GLN A 92 -46.32 -0.53 -18.17
CA GLN A 92 -47.24 0.17 -19.05
C GLN A 92 -47.21 -0.51 -20.42
N ALA A 93 -48.33 -1.16 -20.76
CA ALA A 93 -48.51 -1.76 -22.07
C ALA A 93 -48.40 -0.69 -23.18
N PRO A 94 -47.76 -0.99 -24.31
CA PRO A 94 -47.63 -0.03 -25.40
C PRO A 94 -49.02 0.32 -25.96
N ARG A 95 -49.41 1.58 -25.84
CA ARG A 95 -50.61 2.12 -26.51
C ARG A 95 -50.36 2.07 -28.01
N ARG A 96 -51.06 1.15 -28.71
CA ARG A 96 -51.12 1.11 -30.17
C ARG A 96 -51.64 2.45 -30.69
N ARG A 97 -50.73 3.28 -31.23
CA ARG A 97 -51.09 4.45 -32.00
C ARG A 97 -51.60 3.95 -33.35
N ARG A 98 -52.93 3.85 -33.51
CA ARG A 98 -53.55 3.69 -34.84
C ARG A 98 -53.22 4.94 -35.65
N ALA A 99 -52.20 4.86 -36.50
CA ALA A 99 -51.98 5.85 -37.53
C ALA A 99 -53.11 5.68 -38.57
N ARG A 100 -54.05 6.63 -38.57
CA ARG A 100 -54.89 6.93 -39.73
C ARG A 100 -54.03 7.80 -40.64
N GLY A 101 -53.86 7.39 -41.89
CA GLY A 101 -53.22 8.18 -42.93
C GLY A 101 -53.83 7.79 -44.27
N TRP A 102 -54.53 8.73 -44.88
CA TRP A 102 -55.09 8.64 -46.23
C TRP A 102 -54.07 9.09 -47.28
N ALA A 103 -54.33 8.62 -48.51
CA ALA A 103 -54.01 9.20 -49.82
C ALA A 103 -52.66 8.85 -50.48
N VAL A 104 -52.77 8.21 -51.65
CA VAL A 104 -52.00 8.58 -52.84
C VAL A 104 -53.00 8.70 -54.00
N ALA A 105 -53.05 9.88 -54.60
CA ALA A 105 -53.73 10.17 -55.86
C ALA A 105 -52.79 9.83 -57.03
N ALA A 106 -53.36 9.38 -58.15
CA ALA A 106 -52.70 9.22 -59.44
C ALA A 106 -53.31 10.20 -60.45
#